data_AF-A0A944L0S7-F1
#
_entry.id   AF-A0A944L0S7-F1
#
_cell.length_a   1.000
_cell.length_b   1.000
_cell.length_c   1.000
_cell.angle_alpha   90.00
_cell.angle_beta   90.00
_cell.angle_gamma   90.00
#
_symmetry.space_group_name_H-M   'P 1'
#
loop_
_entity.id
_entity.type
_entity.pdbx_description
1 polymer ?
#
loop_
_entity_poly.entity_id
_entity_poly.type
_entity_poly.pdbx_seq_one_letter_code
_entity_poly.pdbx_strand_id
1 'polypeptide(L)'
;MTADSFTVRRFERALASLRGLSLGDALGSQFFVPANYPLLKRRALPPGPWQWTDDTEMACSVLAVLVEHGRVDQDALARSFAEHHDFDRGYGPAVNRMLRLIREGGGWRELAAALFNGQGSWGNGAAMRIAPLGAWYADDPEQATHQAEISAYVTHQHREAVVGAMAVAAAAALAADPAGPPPAPDLLDGVIALVPRSAVGAGLRRARDMLDYGDAGTVAAVLGCGRRTSAHDTVPFALWSAARALGDFEQAFWTTAQVGGDVDTTCAIVGGVVGAGKAGAPPVSWLEQTEELPDWIPSRTL
;
A
#
# COMPACT_ATOMS: atom_id res chain seq x y z
N MET A 1 -29.14 -8.23 -7.53
CA MET A 1 -28.05 -7.23 -7.42
C MET A 1 -27.74 -6.78 -8.83
N THR A 2 -27.82 -5.47 -9.12
CA THR A 2 -27.44 -4.91 -10.42
C THR A 2 -25.92 -4.74 -10.48
N ALA A 3 -25.33 -4.67 -11.69
CA ALA A 3 -23.91 -4.40 -11.88
C ALA A 3 -23.48 -3.09 -11.18
N ASP A 4 -24.38 -2.12 -11.15
CA ASP A 4 -24.20 -0.81 -10.51
C ASP A 4 -24.02 -0.91 -8.99
N SER A 5 -24.86 -1.71 -8.32
CA SER A 5 -24.74 -1.99 -6.88
C SER A 5 -23.44 -2.69 -6.50
N PHE A 6 -22.81 -3.39 -7.44
CA PHE A 6 -21.57 -4.11 -7.20
C PHE A 6 -20.36 -3.17 -7.30
N THR A 7 -20.31 -2.33 -8.34
CA THR A 7 -19.30 -1.27 -8.49
C THR A 7 -19.29 -0.33 -7.28
N VAL A 8 -20.46 0.09 -6.78
CA VAL A 8 -20.56 0.94 -5.57
C VAL A 8 -19.91 0.28 -4.36
N ARG A 9 -20.16 -1.02 -4.12
CA ARG A 9 -19.55 -1.73 -2.98
C ARG A 9 -18.04 -1.91 -3.14
N ARG A 10 -17.55 -2.14 -4.37
CA ARG A 10 -16.11 -2.20 -4.65
C ARG A 10 -15.43 -0.86 -4.38
N PHE A 11 -16.05 0.23 -4.84
CA PHE A 11 -15.58 1.59 -4.57
C PHE A 11 -15.55 1.91 -3.08
N GLU A 12 -16.59 1.60 -2.31
CA GLU A 12 -16.63 1.85 -0.87
C GLU A 12 -15.50 1.15 -0.11
N ARG A 13 -15.20 -0.11 -0.44
CA ARG A 13 -14.07 -0.85 0.16
C ARG A 13 -12.72 -0.26 -0.24
N ALA A 14 -12.56 0.08 -1.51
CA ALA A 14 -11.33 0.67 -2.03
C ALA A 14 -11.08 2.06 -1.42
N LEU A 15 -12.11 2.88 -1.25
CA LEU A 15 -12.01 4.18 -0.59
C LEU A 15 -11.71 4.05 0.91
N ALA A 16 -12.29 3.07 1.60
CA ALA A 16 -11.97 2.79 3.00
C ALA A 16 -10.50 2.39 3.17
N SER A 17 -10.01 1.50 2.30
CA SER A 17 -8.59 1.14 2.22
C SER A 17 -7.70 2.34 1.91
N LEU A 18 -8.08 3.19 0.95
CA LEU A 18 -7.31 4.40 0.60
C LEU A 18 -7.21 5.38 1.77
N ARG A 19 -8.27 5.55 2.56
CA ARG A 19 -8.24 6.41 3.76
C ARG A 19 -7.31 5.86 4.84
N GLY A 20 -7.32 4.54 5.03
CA GLY A 20 -6.37 3.88 5.94
C GLY A 20 -4.92 4.00 5.47
N LEU A 21 -4.68 3.81 4.17
CA LEU A 21 -3.39 4.00 3.55
C LEU A 21 -2.89 5.44 3.72
N SER A 22 -3.74 6.41 3.37
CA SER A 22 -3.38 7.84 3.41
C SER A 22 -3.06 8.34 4.81
N LEU A 23 -3.81 7.90 5.81
CA LEU A 23 -3.50 8.22 7.19
C LEU A 23 -2.21 7.55 7.66
N GLY A 24 -2.00 6.28 7.29
CA GLY A 24 -0.79 5.53 7.63
C GLY A 24 0.47 6.17 7.05
N ASP A 25 0.42 6.55 5.78
CA ASP A 25 1.40 7.38 5.09
C ASP A 25 1.62 8.70 5.85
N ALA A 26 0.59 9.55 5.93
CA ALA A 26 0.73 10.92 6.41
C ALA A 26 1.25 11.00 7.85
N LEU A 27 0.73 10.15 8.75
CA LEU A 27 1.20 10.09 10.13
C LEU A 27 2.57 9.41 10.22
N GLY A 28 2.83 8.41 9.39
CA GLY A 28 4.13 7.74 9.31
C GLY A 28 5.26 8.68 8.90
N SER A 29 5.01 9.54 7.91
CA SER A 29 5.97 10.52 7.39
C SER A 29 6.39 11.56 8.44
N GLN A 30 5.52 11.86 9.42
CA GLN A 30 5.85 12.74 10.54
C GLN A 30 7.01 12.20 11.39
N PHE A 31 7.26 10.89 11.34
CA PHE A 31 8.35 10.24 12.05
C PHE A 31 9.63 10.12 11.22
N PHE A 32 9.78 10.95 10.18
CA PHE A 32 11.10 11.34 9.65
C PHE A 32 11.59 12.67 10.24
N VAL A 33 10.70 13.45 10.87
CA VAL A 33 11.07 14.69 11.54
C VAL A 33 11.70 14.36 12.89
N PRO A 34 13.00 14.69 13.13
CA PRO A 34 13.69 14.25 14.35
C PRO A 34 13.03 14.71 15.65
N ALA A 35 12.34 15.86 15.63
CA ALA A 35 11.61 16.40 16.77
C ALA A 35 10.43 15.50 17.21
N ASN A 36 9.87 14.71 16.30
CA ASN A 36 8.72 13.83 16.55
C ASN A 36 9.15 12.44 17.08
N TYR A 37 10.41 12.04 16.97
CA TYR A 37 10.89 10.71 17.38
C TYR A 37 10.57 10.33 18.84
N PRO A 38 10.65 11.24 19.83
CA PRO A 38 10.27 10.91 21.21
C PRO A 38 8.79 10.52 21.36
N LEU A 39 7.93 10.90 20.43
CA LEU A 39 6.50 10.63 20.46
C LEU A 39 6.18 9.16 20.14
N LEU A 40 6.98 8.50 19.28
CA LEU A 40 6.84 7.06 18.98
C LEU A 40 6.86 6.21 20.26
N LYS A 41 7.84 6.46 21.15
CA LYS A 41 7.98 5.70 22.41
C LYS A 41 6.82 5.89 23.37
N ARG A 42 6.10 7.00 23.25
CA ARG A 42 4.97 7.38 24.12
C ARG A 42 3.62 7.13 23.45
N ARG A 43 3.60 6.65 22.20
CA ARG A 43 2.40 6.54 21.36
C ARG A 43 1.60 7.85 21.34
N ALA A 44 2.31 8.96 21.20
CA ALA A 44 1.73 10.30 21.15
C ALA A 44 1.69 10.81 19.72
N LEU A 45 0.63 11.53 19.37
CA LEU A 45 0.46 12.11 18.05
C LEU A 45 1.28 13.41 17.90
N PRO A 46 1.98 13.62 16.77
CA PRO A 46 2.55 14.92 16.42
C PRO A 46 1.43 15.92 16.08
N PRO A 47 1.68 17.23 16.18
CA PRO A 47 0.69 18.24 15.77
C PRO A 47 0.39 18.11 14.27
N GLY A 48 -0.90 18.13 13.92
CA GLY A 48 -1.36 18.19 12.53
C GLY A 48 -1.38 19.62 11.94
N PRO A 49 -1.76 19.77 10.66
CA PRO A 49 -2.13 18.68 9.76
C PRO A 49 -0.91 17.87 9.28
N TRP A 50 -1.09 16.56 9.08
CA TRP A 50 -0.08 15.64 8.55
C TRP A 50 -0.25 15.51 7.04
N GLN A 51 0.83 15.76 6.31
CA GLN A 51 0.84 15.68 4.86
C GLN A 51 1.17 14.26 4.40
N TRP A 52 0.42 13.77 3.41
CA TRP A 52 0.68 12.50 2.75
C TRP A 52 1.79 12.61 1.68
N THR A 53 2.42 11.50 1.31
CA THR A 53 3.55 11.40 0.38
C THR A 53 3.15 10.76 -0.96
N ASP A 54 4.14 10.33 -1.75
CA ASP A 54 3.94 9.62 -3.00
C ASP A 54 3.16 8.31 -2.83
N ASP A 55 3.19 7.69 -1.66
CA ASP A 55 2.39 6.51 -1.32
C ASP A 55 0.90 6.77 -1.58
N THR A 56 0.36 7.86 -1.02
CA THR A 56 -1.04 8.28 -1.21
C THR A 56 -1.31 8.78 -2.62
N GLU A 57 -0.44 9.63 -3.18
CA GLU A 57 -0.66 10.21 -4.52
C GLU A 57 -0.79 9.11 -5.60
N MET A 58 0.10 8.12 -5.53
CA MET A 58 0.05 6.98 -6.43
C MET A 58 -1.16 6.07 -6.13
N ALA A 59 -1.54 5.87 -4.87
CA ALA A 59 -2.72 5.09 -4.51
C ALA A 59 -4.02 5.73 -5.03
N CYS A 60 -4.10 7.07 -5.01
CA CYS A 60 -5.20 7.84 -5.56
C CYS A 60 -5.33 7.62 -7.07
N SER A 61 -4.21 7.64 -7.81
CA SER A 61 -4.19 7.35 -9.26
C SER A 61 -4.66 5.92 -9.58
N VAL A 62 -4.29 4.94 -8.73
CA VAL A 62 -4.76 3.56 -8.87
C VAL A 62 -6.28 3.48 -8.70
N LEU A 63 -6.84 4.13 -7.68
CA LEU A 63 -8.30 4.15 -7.46
C LEU A 63 -9.04 4.87 -8.61
N ALA A 64 -8.53 6.00 -9.09
CA ALA A 64 -9.13 6.75 -10.19
C ALA A 64 -9.27 5.88 -11.45
N VAL A 65 -8.21 5.15 -11.83
CA VAL A 65 -8.24 4.24 -12.99
C VAL A 65 -9.21 3.07 -12.77
N LEU A 66 -9.28 2.52 -11.57
CA LEU A 66 -10.24 1.43 -11.27
C LEU A 66 -11.69 1.89 -11.39
N VAL A 67 -12.00 3.12 -10.96
CA VAL A 67 -13.35 3.68 -11.08
C VAL A 67 -13.71 3.92 -12.54
N GLU A 68 -12.80 4.48 -13.33
CA GLU A 68 -13.05 4.81 -14.74
C GLU A 68 -13.13 3.57 -15.62
N HIS A 69 -12.24 2.60 -15.42
CA HIS A 69 -12.07 1.46 -16.33
C HIS A 69 -12.58 0.13 -15.77
N GLY A 70 -12.94 0.06 -14.49
CA GLY A 70 -13.33 -1.17 -13.78
C GLY A 70 -12.18 -2.16 -13.54
N ARG A 71 -10.97 -1.86 -14.04
CA ARG A 71 -9.74 -2.65 -14.00
C ARG A 71 -8.54 -1.73 -14.24
N VAL A 72 -7.33 -2.27 -14.11
CA VAL A 72 -6.11 -1.54 -14.46
C VAL A 72 -6.01 -1.41 -15.99
N ASP A 73 -6.08 -0.18 -16.46
CA ASP A 73 -5.58 0.23 -17.77
C ASP A 73 -4.19 0.84 -17.60
N GLN A 74 -3.15 0.18 -18.13
CA GLN A 74 -1.76 0.60 -17.88
C GLN A 74 -1.42 1.94 -18.54
N ASP A 75 -2.05 2.25 -19.68
CA ASP A 75 -1.81 3.52 -20.38
C ASP A 75 -2.47 4.67 -19.64
N ALA A 76 -3.71 4.48 -19.15
CA ALA A 76 -4.37 5.44 -18.28
C ALA A 76 -3.63 5.61 -16.95
N LEU A 77 -3.15 4.52 -16.35
CA LEU A 77 -2.42 4.56 -15.08
C LEU A 77 -1.07 5.27 -15.22
N ALA A 78 -0.30 4.99 -16.28
CA ALA A 78 0.95 5.68 -16.55
C ALA A 78 0.73 7.18 -16.76
N ARG A 79 -0.33 7.55 -17.48
CA ARG A 79 -0.73 8.95 -17.69
C ARG A 79 -1.12 9.60 -16.37
N SER A 80 -1.99 8.98 -15.58
CA SER A 80 -2.46 9.50 -14.29
C SER A 80 -1.29 9.70 -13.32
N PHE A 81 -0.35 8.75 -13.23
CA PHE A 81 0.86 8.93 -12.43
C PHE A 81 1.69 10.12 -12.90
N ALA A 82 1.86 10.33 -14.21
CA ALA A 82 2.67 11.42 -14.75
C ALA A 82 1.99 12.79 -14.64
N GLU A 83 0.67 12.86 -14.83
CA GLU A 83 -0.12 14.08 -14.74
C GLU A 83 -0.18 14.61 -13.31
N HIS A 84 -0.46 13.72 -12.34
CA HIS A 84 -0.58 14.09 -10.94
C HIS A 84 0.75 14.13 -10.18
N HIS A 85 1.86 13.74 -10.81
CA HIS A 85 3.19 13.71 -10.21
C HIS A 85 3.61 15.06 -9.63
N ASP A 86 3.53 15.18 -8.31
CA ASP A 86 4.14 16.24 -7.52
C ASP A 86 5.54 15.83 -7.05
N PHE A 87 6.55 16.59 -7.49
CA PHE A 87 7.95 16.28 -7.23
C PHE A 87 8.30 16.35 -5.74
N ASP A 88 7.58 17.17 -4.96
CA ASP A 88 7.87 17.43 -3.55
C ASP A 88 7.24 16.39 -2.60
N ARG A 89 6.52 15.40 -3.14
CA ARG A 89 5.82 14.35 -2.36
C ARG A 89 6.69 13.17 -1.91
N GLY A 90 8.00 13.19 -2.13
CA GLY A 90 8.91 12.16 -1.57
C GLY A 90 9.33 11.04 -2.52
N TYR A 91 8.90 11.08 -3.79
CA TYR A 91 9.25 10.10 -4.82
C TYR A 91 10.75 9.77 -4.89
N GLY A 92 11.05 8.47 -4.99
CA GLY A 92 12.40 7.99 -5.29
C GLY A 92 12.97 8.59 -6.61
N PRO A 93 14.26 8.98 -6.67
CA PRO A 93 14.81 9.77 -7.79
C PRO A 93 14.61 9.17 -9.19
N ALA A 94 14.61 7.84 -9.30
CA ALA A 94 14.40 7.13 -10.56
C ALA A 94 12.96 7.27 -11.08
N VAL A 95 11.97 7.05 -10.20
CA VAL A 95 10.55 7.21 -10.53
C VAL A 95 10.22 8.67 -10.80
N ASN A 96 10.76 9.59 -9.98
CA ASN A 96 10.67 11.04 -10.16
C ASN A 96 11.07 11.47 -11.58
N ARG A 97 12.24 11.01 -12.06
CA ARG A 97 12.72 11.28 -13.42
C ARG A 97 11.82 10.65 -14.49
N MET A 98 11.41 9.41 -14.27
CA MET A 98 10.60 8.67 -15.24
C MET A 98 9.22 9.33 -15.45
N LEU A 99 8.50 9.66 -14.38
CA LEU A 99 7.17 10.27 -14.48
C LEU A 99 7.23 11.64 -15.16
N ARG A 100 8.27 12.43 -14.87
CA ARG A 100 8.53 13.67 -15.62
C ARG A 100 8.71 13.42 -17.12
N LEU A 101 9.49 12.42 -17.52
CA LEU A 101 9.71 12.10 -18.94
C LEU A 101 8.44 11.60 -19.62
N ILE A 102 7.60 10.85 -18.92
CA ILE A 102 6.27 10.44 -19.41
C ILE A 102 5.40 11.68 -19.65
N ARG A 103 5.38 12.63 -18.71
CA ARG A 103 4.65 13.90 -18.86
C ARG A 103 5.16 14.75 -20.03
N GLU A 104 6.44 14.66 -20.36
CA GLU A 104 7.07 15.31 -21.52
C GLU A 104 6.85 14.55 -22.85
N GLY A 105 6.02 13.49 -22.86
CA GLY A 105 5.64 12.73 -24.06
C GLY A 105 6.46 11.46 -24.30
N GLY A 106 7.31 11.06 -23.35
CA GLY A 106 8.05 9.80 -23.41
C GLY A 106 7.14 8.58 -23.26
N GLY A 107 7.43 7.51 -23.99
CA GLY A 107 6.71 6.24 -23.89
C GLY A 107 7.01 5.53 -22.57
N TRP A 108 5.98 5.30 -21.75
CA TRP A 108 6.16 4.72 -20.41
C TRP A 108 6.72 3.29 -20.47
N ARG A 109 6.40 2.53 -21.53
CA ARG A 109 6.87 1.15 -21.70
C ARG A 109 8.39 1.10 -21.88
N GLU A 110 8.93 1.95 -22.74
CA GLU A 110 10.38 2.05 -22.94
C GLU A 110 11.07 2.58 -21.68
N LEU A 111 10.51 3.60 -21.04
CA LEU A 111 11.10 4.22 -19.86
C LEU A 111 11.13 3.27 -18.66
N ALA A 112 10.03 2.57 -18.37
CA ALA A 112 9.95 1.58 -17.30
C ALA A 112 10.89 0.40 -17.54
N ALA A 113 11.00 -0.06 -18.81
CA ALA A 113 11.91 -1.13 -19.18
C ALA A 113 13.39 -0.72 -19.13
N ALA A 114 13.71 0.56 -19.31
CA ALA A 114 15.09 1.06 -19.23
C ALA A 114 15.59 1.25 -17.79
N LEU A 115 14.70 1.29 -16.79
CA LEU A 115 15.08 1.53 -15.40
C LEU A 115 16.11 0.50 -14.91
N PHE A 116 17.12 1.01 -14.19
CA PHE A 116 18.23 0.21 -13.64
C PHE A 116 18.92 -0.68 -14.67
N ASN A 117 19.21 -0.12 -15.86
CA ASN A 117 19.86 -0.81 -16.97
C ASN A 117 19.10 -2.09 -17.40
N GLY A 118 17.77 -2.04 -17.38
CA GLY A 118 16.93 -3.17 -17.76
C GLY A 118 16.67 -4.19 -16.65
N GLN A 119 17.22 -4.01 -15.44
CA GLN A 119 16.92 -4.90 -14.31
C GLN A 119 15.58 -4.57 -13.64
N GLY A 120 15.08 -3.35 -13.82
CA GLY A 120 13.87 -2.85 -13.17
C GLY A 120 14.08 -2.51 -11.69
N SER A 121 13.19 -1.68 -11.14
CA SER A 121 13.18 -1.35 -9.72
C SER A 121 12.66 -2.52 -8.89
N TRP A 122 13.42 -2.96 -7.87
CA TRP A 122 12.92 -3.88 -6.83
C TRP A 122 12.27 -3.16 -5.64
N GLY A 123 12.06 -1.85 -5.77
CA GLY A 123 11.55 -1.01 -4.69
C GLY A 123 10.17 -1.41 -4.20
N ASN A 124 9.80 -0.94 -3.02
CA ASN A 124 8.46 -1.10 -2.44
C ASN A 124 7.39 -0.17 -3.05
N GLY A 125 7.74 0.73 -3.96
CA GLY A 125 6.81 1.72 -4.53
C GLY A 125 5.61 1.15 -5.30
N ALA A 126 5.69 -0.09 -5.79
CA ALA A 126 4.52 -0.77 -6.33
C ALA A 126 3.59 -1.33 -5.24
N ALA A 127 4.16 -1.74 -4.10
CA ALA A 127 3.42 -2.32 -2.98
C ALA A 127 2.74 -1.26 -2.11
N MET A 128 3.35 -0.08 -1.97
CA MET A 128 2.83 0.99 -1.11
C MET A 128 1.45 1.50 -1.52
N ARG A 129 1.15 1.45 -2.82
CA ARG A 129 -0.03 2.09 -3.43
C ARG A 129 -1.21 1.15 -3.70
N ILE A 130 -1.07 -0.15 -3.44
CA ILE A 130 -1.92 -1.18 -4.09
C ILE A 130 -3.04 -1.74 -3.21
N ALA A 131 -3.04 -1.45 -1.91
CA ALA A 131 -4.08 -1.94 -1.00
C ALA A 131 -5.52 -1.58 -1.46
N PRO A 132 -5.81 -0.36 -1.97
CA PRO A 132 -7.13 -0.03 -2.50
C PRO A 132 -7.58 -0.91 -3.67
N LEU A 133 -6.64 -1.32 -4.54
CA LEU A 133 -6.92 -2.26 -5.62
C LEU A 133 -7.26 -3.65 -5.09
N GLY A 134 -6.58 -4.11 -4.03
CA GLY A 134 -6.94 -5.34 -3.35
C GLY A 134 -8.37 -5.29 -2.80
N ALA A 135 -8.70 -4.22 -2.07
CA ALA A 135 -10.03 -4.02 -1.48
C ALA A 135 -11.16 -3.90 -2.53
N TRP A 136 -10.86 -3.33 -3.71
CA TRP A 136 -11.77 -3.32 -4.85
C TRP A 136 -12.16 -4.74 -5.26
N TYR A 137 -11.19 -5.64 -5.33
CA TYR A 137 -11.36 -7.06 -5.68
C TYR A 137 -11.50 -7.98 -4.46
N ALA A 138 -12.11 -7.50 -3.35
CA ALA A 138 -12.33 -8.31 -2.16
C ALA A 138 -13.11 -9.63 -2.41
N ASP A 139 -13.91 -9.65 -3.47
CA ASP A 139 -14.68 -10.82 -3.90
C ASP A 139 -13.90 -11.78 -4.83
N ASP A 140 -12.70 -11.39 -5.26
CA ASP A 140 -11.83 -12.16 -6.16
C ASP A 140 -10.33 -11.87 -5.90
N PRO A 141 -9.74 -12.46 -4.83
CA PRO A 141 -8.33 -12.26 -4.50
C PRO A 141 -7.35 -12.68 -5.60
N GLU A 142 -7.71 -13.66 -6.44
CA GLU A 142 -6.89 -14.05 -7.59
C GLU A 142 -6.83 -12.90 -8.61
N GLN A 143 -7.97 -12.33 -8.98
CA GLN A 143 -8.01 -11.16 -9.84
C GLN A 143 -7.33 -9.95 -9.20
N ALA A 144 -7.41 -9.78 -7.88
CA ALA A 144 -6.67 -8.73 -7.16
C ALA A 144 -5.16 -8.86 -7.43
N THR A 145 -4.59 -10.06 -7.29
CA THR A 145 -3.16 -10.28 -7.56
C THR A 145 -2.78 -10.08 -9.02
N HIS A 146 -3.63 -10.55 -9.95
CA HIS A 146 -3.37 -10.38 -11.38
C HIS A 146 -3.38 -8.89 -11.80
N GLN A 147 -4.34 -8.11 -11.30
CA GLN A 147 -4.40 -6.68 -11.56
C GLN A 147 -3.27 -5.91 -10.87
N ALA A 148 -2.84 -6.35 -9.68
CA ALA A 148 -1.67 -5.80 -9.01
C ALA A 148 -0.38 -6.01 -9.80
N GLU A 149 -0.17 -7.20 -10.37
CA GLU A 149 0.95 -7.50 -11.27
C GLU A 149 0.96 -6.56 -12.48
N ILE A 150 -0.19 -6.42 -13.17
CA ILE A 150 -0.34 -5.51 -14.31
C ILE A 150 -0.01 -4.07 -13.90
N SER A 151 -0.50 -3.61 -12.75
CA SER A 151 -0.26 -2.24 -12.27
C SER A 151 1.22 -1.98 -11.93
N ALA A 152 1.94 -3.00 -11.45
CA ALA A 152 3.32 -2.87 -11.01
C ALA A 152 4.24 -2.54 -12.18
N TYR A 153 4.03 -3.21 -13.34
CA TYR A 153 4.87 -3.05 -14.53
C TYR A 153 4.95 -1.63 -15.09
N VAL A 154 4.02 -0.74 -14.72
CA VAL A 154 4.05 0.68 -15.09
C VAL A 154 5.28 1.39 -14.52
N THR A 155 5.78 0.97 -13.35
CA THR A 155 6.92 1.61 -12.68
C THR A 155 7.99 0.65 -12.15
N HIS A 156 7.63 -0.61 -11.91
CA HIS A 156 8.47 -1.63 -11.31
C HIS A 156 8.36 -2.94 -12.10
N GLN A 157 9.42 -3.30 -12.83
CA GLN A 157 9.46 -4.54 -13.61
C GLN A 157 10.20 -5.68 -12.93
N HIS A 158 10.91 -5.40 -11.83
CA HIS A 158 11.64 -6.44 -11.12
C HIS A 158 10.68 -7.36 -10.36
N ARG A 159 10.91 -8.68 -10.44
CA ARG A 159 10.05 -9.72 -9.86
C ARG A 159 9.68 -9.45 -8.39
N GLU A 160 10.65 -9.06 -7.56
CA GLU A 160 10.39 -8.82 -6.13
C GLU A 160 9.42 -7.66 -5.88
N ALA A 161 9.47 -6.59 -6.67
CA ALA A 161 8.53 -5.47 -6.55
C ALA A 161 7.12 -5.88 -7.00
N VAL A 162 7.03 -6.61 -8.11
CA VAL A 162 5.77 -7.16 -8.61
C VAL A 162 5.13 -8.07 -7.57
N VAL A 163 5.89 -9.02 -7.01
CA VAL A 163 5.36 -9.95 -5.99
C VAL A 163 5.01 -9.23 -4.69
N GLY A 164 5.75 -8.17 -4.33
CA GLY A 164 5.39 -7.30 -3.21
C GLY A 164 4.00 -6.67 -3.40
N ALA A 165 3.72 -6.14 -4.59
CA ALA A 165 2.41 -5.56 -4.91
C ALA A 165 1.30 -6.62 -4.91
N MET A 166 1.55 -7.79 -5.50
CA MET A 166 0.59 -8.91 -5.47
C MET A 166 0.26 -9.33 -4.03
N ALA A 167 1.25 -9.41 -3.15
CA ALA A 167 1.05 -9.81 -1.76
C ALA A 167 0.19 -8.79 -0.98
N VAL A 168 0.44 -7.49 -1.14
CA VAL A 168 -0.35 -6.44 -0.49
C VAL A 168 -1.78 -6.42 -1.03
N ALA A 169 -1.96 -6.58 -2.35
CA ALA A 169 -3.29 -6.65 -2.96
C ALA A 169 -4.08 -7.86 -2.46
N ALA A 170 -3.45 -9.04 -2.38
CA ALA A 170 -4.08 -10.24 -1.80
C ALA A 170 -4.50 -10.01 -0.34
N ALA A 171 -3.62 -9.43 0.48
CA ALA A 171 -3.91 -9.18 1.89
C ALA A 171 -5.09 -8.22 2.06
N ALA A 172 -5.12 -7.13 1.29
CA ALA A 172 -6.22 -6.17 1.33
C ALA A 172 -7.53 -6.77 0.79
N ALA A 173 -7.50 -7.62 -0.24
CA ALA A 173 -8.67 -8.31 -0.75
C ALA A 173 -9.27 -9.25 0.32
N LEU A 174 -8.44 -10.08 0.96
CA LEU A 174 -8.85 -11.00 2.01
C LEU A 174 -9.32 -10.27 3.28
N ALA A 175 -8.67 -9.18 3.66
CA ALA A 175 -9.10 -8.35 4.80
C ALA A 175 -10.46 -7.67 4.56
N ALA A 176 -10.78 -7.38 3.31
CA ALA A 176 -12.01 -6.71 2.89
C ALA A 176 -13.16 -7.67 2.54
N ASP A 177 -12.97 -8.98 2.74
CA ASP A 177 -13.99 -9.99 2.44
C ASP A 177 -15.34 -9.59 3.07
N PRO A 178 -16.44 -9.60 2.29
CA PRO A 178 -17.78 -9.28 2.80
C PRO A 178 -18.21 -10.11 4.03
N ALA A 179 -17.73 -11.34 4.16
CA ALA A 179 -17.95 -12.24 5.30
C ALA A 179 -17.12 -11.85 6.54
N GLY A 180 -16.13 -10.97 6.37
CA GLY A 180 -15.19 -10.53 7.40
C GLY A 180 -13.79 -11.08 7.16
N PRO A 181 -12.77 -10.42 7.71
CA PRO A 181 -11.38 -10.83 7.52
C PRO A 181 -11.12 -12.21 8.16
N PRO A 182 -10.26 -13.04 7.55
CA PRO A 182 -9.83 -14.29 8.16
C PRO A 182 -8.90 -14.04 9.37
N PRO A 183 -8.70 -15.04 10.25
CA PRO A 183 -7.67 -14.99 11.28
C PRO A 183 -6.27 -14.71 10.72
N ALA A 184 -5.38 -14.14 11.53
CA ALA A 184 -4.03 -13.75 11.10
C ALA A 184 -3.23 -14.89 10.41
N PRO A 185 -3.22 -16.13 10.94
CA PRO A 185 -2.71 -17.31 10.23
C PRO A 185 -3.23 -17.47 8.80
N ASP A 186 -4.55 -17.53 8.67
CA ASP A 186 -5.25 -17.86 7.44
C ASP A 186 -5.11 -16.73 6.41
N LEU A 187 -5.03 -15.47 6.87
CA LEU A 187 -4.71 -14.33 6.03
C LEU A 187 -3.35 -14.53 5.34
N LEU A 188 -2.30 -14.80 6.12
CA LEU A 188 -0.94 -14.96 5.56
C LEU A 188 -0.82 -16.23 4.71
N ASP A 189 -1.46 -17.33 5.11
CA ASP A 189 -1.49 -18.57 4.33
C ASP A 189 -2.20 -18.35 2.97
N GLY A 190 -3.31 -17.61 2.96
CA GLY A 190 -4.00 -17.18 1.74
C GLY A 190 -3.14 -16.31 0.84
N VAL A 191 -2.45 -15.31 1.39
CA VAL A 191 -1.51 -14.47 0.62
C VAL A 191 -0.38 -15.31 0.02
N ILE A 192 0.23 -16.21 0.80
CA ILE A 192 1.33 -17.09 0.35
C ILE A 192 0.88 -17.99 -0.82
N ALA A 193 -0.37 -18.46 -0.81
CA ALA A 193 -0.93 -19.30 -1.86
C ALA A 193 -1.13 -18.54 -3.19
N LEU A 194 -1.37 -17.23 -3.14
CA LEU A 194 -1.68 -16.39 -4.30
C LEU A 194 -0.46 -15.76 -4.97
N VAL A 195 0.72 -15.84 -4.35
CA VAL A 195 1.94 -15.21 -4.87
C VAL A 195 2.96 -16.23 -5.37
N PRO A 196 3.68 -15.95 -6.47
CA PRO A 196 4.71 -16.85 -6.94
C PRO A 196 5.94 -16.84 -6.01
N ARG A 197 6.79 -17.87 -6.13
CA ARG A 197 8.04 -17.96 -5.34
C ARG A 197 8.94 -16.73 -5.60
N SER A 198 9.41 -16.11 -4.52
CA SER A 198 10.27 -14.92 -4.52
C SER A 198 10.92 -14.73 -3.14
N ALA A 199 11.80 -13.74 -2.98
CA ALA A 199 12.33 -13.36 -1.67
C ALA A 199 11.22 -12.77 -0.77
N VAL A 200 10.28 -11.99 -1.33
CA VAL A 200 9.06 -11.57 -0.65
C VAL A 200 8.29 -12.79 -0.13
N GLY A 201 8.02 -13.79 -0.98
CA GLY A 201 7.29 -15.01 -0.59
C GLY A 201 8.01 -15.83 0.49
N ALA A 202 9.34 -15.84 0.50
CA ALA A 202 10.10 -16.44 1.60
C ALA A 202 10.00 -15.62 2.90
N GLY A 203 9.98 -14.30 2.80
CA GLY A 203 9.69 -13.41 3.92
C GLY A 203 8.29 -13.62 4.49
N LEU A 204 7.27 -13.81 3.66
CA LEU A 204 5.89 -14.06 4.09
C LEU A 204 5.75 -15.38 4.86
N ARG A 205 6.45 -16.44 4.43
CA ARG A 205 6.52 -17.68 5.22
C ARG A 205 7.14 -17.45 6.60
N ARG A 206 8.23 -16.69 6.69
CA ARG A 206 8.80 -16.31 7.98
C ARG A 206 7.83 -15.44 8.79
N ALA A 207 7.13 -14.51 8.16
CA ALA A 207 6.09 -13.71 8.82
C ALA A 207 5.01 -14.61 9.45
N ARG A 208 4.55 -15.61 8.69
CA ARG A 208 3.56 -16.59 9.17
C ARG A 208 4.06 -17.38 10.38
N ASP A 209 5.32 -17.81 10.37
CA ASP A 209 5.97 -18.54 11.47
C ASP A 209 6.21 -17.64 12.70
N MET A 210 6.27 -16.32 12.50
CA MET A 210 6.55 -15.34 13.55
C MET A 210 5.30 -14.70 14.17
N LEU A 211 4.09 -15.15 13.85
CA LEU A 211 2.84 -14.58 14.40
C LEU A 211 2.76 -14.65 15.94
N ASP A 212 3.38 -15.65 16.56
CA ASP A 212 3.40 -15.84 18.01
C ASP A 212 4.41 -14.93 18.74
N TYR A 213 5.27 -14.21 18.00
CA TYR A 213 6.25 -13.31 18.60
C TYR A 213 5.64 -11.94 18.86
N GLY A 214 5.53 -11.54 20.13
CA GLY A 214 4.93 -10.26 20.50
C GLY A 214 5.77 -9.03 20.14
N ASP A 215 7.10 -9.18 20.13
CA ASP A 215 8.05 -8.07 19.98
C ASP A 215 8.29 -7.69 18.51
N ALA A 216 7.71 -6.56 18.09
CA ALA A 216 7.82 -6.07 16.71
C ALA A 216 9.27 -5.75 16.31
N GLY A 217 10.12 -5.33 17.24
CA GLY A 217 11.53 -5.04 16.97
C GLY A 217 12.32 -6.29 16.52
N THR A 218 12.12 -7.41 17.23
CA THR A 218 12.67 -8.72 16.86
C THR A 218 12.14 -9.18 15.51
N VAL A 219 10.84 -9.00 15.25
CA VAL A 219 10.25 -9.39 13.96
C VAL A 219 10.82 -8.55 12.81
N ALA A 220 10.90 -7.23 12.98
CA ALA A 220 11.50 -6.32 12.01
C ALA A 220 12.99 -6.62 11.74
N ALA A 221 13.74 -7.09 12.74
CA ALA A 221 15.13 -7.51 12.55
C ALA A 221 15.27 -8.73 11.62
N VAL A 222 14.25 -9.59 11.54
CA VAL A 222 14.25 -10.80 10.70
C VAL A 222 13.60 -10.54 9.33
N LEU A 223 12.51 -9.78 9.30
CA LEU A 223 11.69 -9.56 8.11
C LEU A 223 12.08 -8.29 7.32
N GLY A 224 12.78 -7.37 7.97
CA GLY A 224 13.00 -6.01 7.48
C GLY A 224 11.94 -5.03 8.00
N CYS A 225 12.17 -3.74 7.81
CA CYS A 225 11.20 -2.67 8.09
C CYS A 225 11.27 -1.55 7.05
N GLY A 226 11.62 -1.93 5.82
CA GLY A 226 11.76 -1.03 4.68
C GLY A 226 13.01 -0.16 4.66
N ARG A 227 13.94 -0.29 5.60
CA ARG A 227 15.22 0.45 5.61
C ARG A 227 16.01 0.37 4.30
N ARG A 228 15.82 -0.69 3.52
CA ARG A 228 16.46 -0.88 2.20
C ARG A 228 15.58 -0.45 1.03
N THR A 229 14.41 0.12 1.31
CA THR A 229 13.36 0.56 0.36
C THR A 229 13.02 -0.50 -0.69
N SER A 230 13.21 -1.78 -0.37
CA SER A 230 12.98 -2.91 -1.27
C SER A 230 11.74 -3.68 -0.84
N ALA A 231 11.00 -4.23 -1.80
CA ALA A 231 9.76 -4.95 -1.50
C ALA A 231 9.95 -6.10 -0.48
N HIS A 232 11.06 -6.84 -0.56
CA HIS A 232 11.36 -7.95 0.35
C HIS A 232 11.87 -7.52 1.74
N ASP A 233 12.25 -6.24 1.92
CA ASP A 233 12.58 -5.65 3.22
C ASP A 233 11.36 -4.95 3.86
N THR A 234 10.29 -4.70 3.10
CA THR A 234 9.12 -3.94 3.53
C THR A 234 7.90 -4.83 3.73
N VAL A 235 7.49 -5.55 2.67
CA VAL A 235 6.18 -6.21 2.60
C VAL A 235 5.99 -7.32 3.65
N PRO A 236 6.97 -8.20 3.93
CA PRO A 236 6.77 -9.26 4.92
C PRO A 236 6.43 -8.75 6.33
N PHE A 237 7.13 -7.70 6.79
CA PHE A 237 6.87 -7.10 8.10
C PHE A 237 5.54 -6.33 8.12
N ALA A 238 5.25 -5.57 7.06
CA ALA A 238 3.98 -4.85 6.95
C ALA A 238 2.78 -5.82 7.02
N LEU A 239 2.82 -6.94 6.28
CA LEU A 239 1.73 -7.91 6.30
C LEU A 239 1.65 -8.70 7.62
N TRP A 240 2.79 -8.98 8.27
CA TRP A 240 2.79 -9.51 9.64
C TRP A 240 2.08 -8.56 10.61
N SER A 241 2.40 -7.26 10.55
CA SER A 241 1.84 -6.25 11.44
C SER A 241 0.33 -6.09 11.22
N ALA A 242 -0.08 -5.98 9.95
CA ALA A 242 -1.50 -5.88 9.58
C ALA A 242 -2.30 -7.11 10.03
N ALA A 243 -1.78 -8.33 9.78
CA ALA A 243 -2.47 -9.57 10.13
C ALA A 243 -2.81 -9.65 11.63
N ARG A 244 -1.89 -9.20 12.50
CA ARG A 244 -2.05 -9.25 13.96
C ARG A 244 -3.02 -8.22 14.53
N ALA A 245 -3.37 -7.19 13.77
CA ALA A 245 -4.16 -6.05 14.23
C ALA A 245 -5.34 -5.72 13.29
N LEU A 246 -5.85 -6.73 12.57
CA LEU A 246 -7.08 -6.58 11.80
C LEU A 246 -8.23 -6.16 12.73
N GLY A 247 -8.89 -5.05 12.40
CA GLY A 247 -9.95 -4.46 13.22
C GLY A 247 -9.48 -3.51 14.31
N ASP A 248 -8.16 -3.24 14.42
CA ASP A 248 -7.60 -2.26 15.35
C ASP A 248 -6.52 -1.42 14.66
N PHE A 249 -6.97 -0.35 13.99
CA PHE A 249 -6.08 0.52 13.21
C PHE A 249 -4.99 1.17 14.08
N GLU A 250 -5.35 1.64 15.27
CA GLU A 250 -4.41 2.34 16.16
C GLU A 250 -3.29 1.40 16.63
N GLN A 251 -3.65 0.19 17.07
CA GLN A 251 -2.66 -0.82 17.46
C GLN A 251 -1.80 -1.24 16.26
N ALA A 252 -2.38 -1.39 15.06
CA ALA A 252 -1.64 -1.71 13.83
C ALA A 252 -0.62 -0.62 13.50
N PHE A 253 -1.03 0.65 13.54
CA PHE A 253 -0.17 1.79 13.27
C PHE A 253 1.01 1.84 14.26
N TRP A 254 0.74 1.85 15.57
CA TRP A 254 1.82 1.95 16.57
C TRP A 254 2.76 0.75 16.57
N THR A 255 2.24 -0.46 16.29
CA THR A 255 3.08 -1.67 16.17
C THR A 255 4.07 -1.54 15.03
N THR A 256 3.65 -0.91 13.94
CA THR A 256 4.44 -0.71 12.72
C THR A 256 5.41 0.44 12.89
N ALA A 257 4.94 1.63 13.29
CA ALA A 257 5.76 2.83 13.34
C ALA A 257 6.92 2.73 14.34
N GLN A 258 6.74 2.02 15.46
CA GLN A 258 7.76 1.92 16.51
C GLN A 258 9.08 1.27 16.06
N VAL A 259 9.09 0.48 14.98
CA VAL A 259 10.32 -0.22 14.52
C VAL A 259 11.20 0.67 13.62
N GLY A 260 10.69 1.81 13.17
CA GLY A 260 11.38 2.73 12.27
C GLY A 260 11.64 2.13 10.88
N GLY A 261 12.58 2.73 10.14
CA GLY A 261 12.86 2.36 8.76
C GLY A 261 12.08 3.24 7.79
N ASP A 262 11.33 2.61 6.89
CA ASP A 262 10.49 3.29 5.89
C ASP A 262 9.08 3.41 6.45
N VAL A 263 8.92 4.36 7.38
CA VAL A 263 7.80 4.38 8.31
C VAL A 263 6.49 4.75 7.62
N ASP A 264 6.50 5.75 6.75
CA ASP A 264 5.38 6.10 5.88
C ASP A 264 4.92 4.91 5.06
N THR A 265 5.80 4.26 4.29
CA THR A 265 5.40 3.14 3.42
C THR A 265 4.93 1.91 4.18
N THR A 266 5.62 1.53 5.25
CA THR A 266 5.16 0.37 6.05
C THR A 266 3.80 0.65 6.71
N CYS A 267 3.58 1.86 7.22
CA CYS A 267 2.30 2.28 7.79
C CYS A 267 1.21 2.47 6.72
N ALA A 268 1.54 2.92 5.50
CA ALA A 268 0.62 3.03 4.38
C ALA A 268 0.09 1.66 3.95
N ILE A 269 1.00 0.67 3.81
CA ILE A 269 0.60 -0.72 3.51
C ILE A 269 -0.28 -1.28 4.62
N VAL A 270 0.13 -1.15 5.88
CA VAL A 270 -0.62 -1.66 7.04
C VAL A 270 -1.99 -0.99 7.14
N GLY A 271 -2.01 0.33 7.07
CA GLY A 271 -3.23 1.13 7.15
C GLY A 271 -4.18 0.82 5.99
N GLY A 272 -3.66 0.59 4.79
CA GLY A 272 -4.44 0.19 3.63
C GLY A 272 -5.09 -1.18 3.79
N VAL A 273 -4.35 -2.17 4.31
CA VAL A 273 -4.87 -3.53 4.54
C VAL A 273 -5.89 -3.54 5.70
N VAL A 274 -5.56 -2.92 6.83
CA VAL A 274 -6.45 -2.88 8.00
C VAL A 274 -7.70 -2.06 7.69
N GLY A 275 -7.55 -0.88 7.08
CA GLY A 275 -8.64 0.02 6.68
C GLY A 275 -9.60 -0.56 5.64
N ALA A 276 -9.19 -1.60 4.92
CA ALA A 276 -10.07 -2.31 3.98
C ALA A 276 -11.14 -3.16 4.70
N GLY A 277 -10.87 -3.59 5.93
CA GLY A 277 -11.81 -4.37 6.75
C GLY A 277 -12.85 -3.47 7.43
N LYS A 278 -14.09 -3.99 7.60
CA LYS A 278 -15.22 -3.23 8.18
C LYS A 278 -14.96 -2.63 9.56
N ALA A 279 -14.16 -3.33 10.38
CA ALA A 279 -13.81 -2.90 11.73
C ALA A 279 -12.48 -2.14 11.81
N GLY A 280 -11.74 -2.04 10.70
CA GLY A 280 -10.40 -1.45 10.68
C GLY A 280 -10.35 0.01 10.28
N ALA A 281 -11.49 0.71 10.29
CA ALA A 281 -11.54 2.13 9.97
C ALA A 281 -10.61 2.94 10.92
N PRO A 282 -9.84 3.90 10.40
CA PRO A 282 -9.00 4.75 11.25
C PRO A 282 -9.84 5.61 12.21
N PRO A 283 -9.27 6.04 13.36
CA PRO A 283 -9.93 6.99 14.24
C PRO A 283 -10.28 8.29 13.50
N VAL A 284 -11.52 8.77 13.65
CA VAL A 284 -12.00 9.98 12.97
C VAL A 284 -11.13 11.20 13.31
N SER A 285 -10.72 11.34 14.57
CA SER A 285 -9.86 12.44 15.03
C SER A 285 -8.44 12.41 14.44
N TRP A 286 -8.00 11.27 13.89
CA TRP A 286 -6.73 11.17 13.16
C TRP A 286 -6.94 11.52 11.69
N LEU A 287 -8.08 11.13 11.10
CA LEU A 287 -8.45 11.53 9.73
C LEU A 287 -8.61 13.05 9.62
N GLU A 288 -9.20 13.71 10.62
CA GLU A 288 -9.33 15.18 10.67
C GLU A 288 -7.97 15.91 10.74
N GLN A 289 -6.91 15.22 11.15
CA GLN A 289 -5.54 15.75 11.15
C GLN A 289 -4.75 15.35 9.91
N THR A 290 -5.30 14.50 9.04
CA THR A 290 -4.65 14.08 7.80
C THR A 290 -5.02 15.05 6.69
N GLU A 291 -4.06 15.41 5.84
CA GLU A 291 -4.32 16.19 4.62
C GLU A 291 -5.44 15.54 3.79
N GLU A 292 -6.35 16.36 3.27
CA GLU A 292 -7.46 15.87 2.45
C GLU A 292 -6.93 15.17 1.19
N LEU A 293 -7.65 14.15 0.73
CA LEU A 293 -7.36 13.50 -0.54
C LEU A 293 -7.63 14.50 -1.69
N PRO A 294 -6.86 14.44 -2.78
CA PRO A 294 -6.93 15.46 -3.81
C PRO A 294 -8.25 15.42 -4.60
N ASP A 295 -8.77 16.58 -5.02
CA ASP A 295 -10.09 16.74 -5.65
C ASP A 295 -10.30 15.96 -6.95
N TRP A 296 -9.23 15.51 -7.60
CA TRP A 296 -9.30 14.70 -8.82
C TRP A 296 -9.64 13.23 -8.55
N ILE A 297 -9.65 12.78 -7.29
CA ILE A 297 -10.16 11.43 -6.99
C ILE A 297 -11.67 11.39 -7.18
N PRO A 298 -12.23 10.29 -7.71
CA PRO A 298 -13.67 10.15 -7.84
C PRO A 298 -14.35 10.29 -6.47
N SER A 299 -15.26 11.25 -6.35
CA SER A 299 -16.20 11.31 -5.23
C SER A 299 -17.34 10.31 -5.47
N ARG A 300 -18.13 9.99 -4.44
CA ARG A 300 -19.23 9.00 -4.45
C ARG A 300 -20.37 9.32 -5.45
N THR A 301 -20.17 10.25 -6.36
CA THR A 301 -21.12 10.66 -7.40
C THR A 301 -21.01 9.68 -8.57
N LEU A 302 -21.52 8.46 -8.37
CA LEU A 302 -22.00 7.56 -9.44
C LEU A 302 -23.50 7.76 -9.58
#